data_AF-K0RLE1-F1
#
_entry.id   AF-K0RLE1-F1
#
_cell.length_a   1.000
_cell.length_b   1.000
_cell.length_c   1.000
_cell.angle_alpha   90.00
_cell.angle_beta   90.00
_cell.angle_gamma   90.00
#
_symmetry.space_group_name_H-M   'P 1'
#
loop_
_entity.id
_entity.type
_entity.pdbx_description
1 polymer ?
#
loop_
_entity_poly.entity_id
_entity_poly.type
_entity_poly.pdbx_seq_one_letter_code
_entity_poly.pdbx_strand_id
1 'polypeptide(L)'
;MTKGILLWQHSAMQGHPESRYLLGLHECHYGTHELAVQHLMISAKMGHEESLNEIKDMFMKGHATKAQYAEALKGYQNAWEETKSPQRGCRDLLQKSSC
;
A
#
# COMPACT_ATOMS: atom_id res chain seq x y z
N MET A 1 0.81 24.37 -11.40
CA MET A 1 0.57 24.36 -9.94
C MET A 1 0.16 22.95 -9.50
N THR A 2 1.11 22.00 -9.46
CA THR A 2 0.80 20.58 -9.18
C THR A 2 1.85 19.89 -8.30
N LYS A 3 3.01 20.52 -8.04
CA LYS A 3 4.06 20.00 -7.14
C LYS A 3 3.60 19.93 -5.68
N GLY A 4 2.71 20.84 -5.25
CA GLY A 4 2.17 20.86 -3.90
C GLY A 4 1.45 19.55 -3.59
N ILE A 5 0.37 19.25 -4.31
CA ILE A 5 -0.49 18.07 -4.05
C ILE A 5 0.32 16.76 -3.99
N LEU A 6 1.34 16.62 -4.82
CA LEU A 6 2.21 15.44 -4.85
C LEU A 6 3.16 15.36 -3.65
N LEU A 7 3.73 16.49 -3.18
CA LEU A 7 4.47 16.51 -1.91
C LEU A 7 3.54 16.18 -0.74
N TRP A 8 2.31 16.71 -0.72
CA TRP A 8 1.32 16.36 0.30
C TRP A 8 0.95 14.87 0.25
N GLN A 9 0.79 14.28 -0.94
CA GLN A 9 0.53 12.83 -1.09
C GLN A 9 1.74 11.98 -0.70
N HIS A 10 2.97 12.39 -1.04
CA HIS A 10 4.17 11.68 -0.64
C HIS A 10 4.39 11.76 0.88
N SER A 11 4.20 12.95 1.47
CA SER A 11 4.18 13.14 2.92
C SER A 11 3.02 12.40 3.59
N ALA A 12 1.86 12.23 2.95
CA ALA A 12 0.74 11.46 3.47
C ALA A 12 0.94 9.93 3.32
N MET A 13 1.67 9.48 2.30
CA MET A 13 2.15 8.10 2.18
C MET A 13 3.14 7.77 3.29
N GLN A 14 4.03 8.71 3.63
CA GLN A 14 4.91 8.57 4.79
C GLN A 14 4.16 8.82 6.13
N GLY A 15 3.07 9.57 6.12
CA GLY A 15 2.46 10.18 7.31
C GLY A 15 1.42 9.35 8.06
N HIS A 16 1.54 8.01 8.03
CA HIS A 16 1.16 7.05 9.09
C HIS A 16 0.64 5.71 8.54
N PRO A 17 1.47 4.94 7.82
CA PRO A 17 1.23 3.50 7.69
C PRO A 17 1.17 2.82 9.07
N GLU A 18 1.99 3.26 10.02
CA GLU A 18 2.02 2.80 11.42
C GLU A 18 0.66 2.87 12.12
N SER A 19 -0.11 3.96 11.91
CA SER A 19 -1.41 4.09 12.57
C SER A 19 -2.40 3.02 12.09
N ARG A 20 -2.36 2.68 10.79
CA ARG A 20 -3.19 1.61 10.22
C ARG A 20 -2.68 0.22 10.61
N TYR A 21 -1.37 0.06 10.74
CA TYR A 21 -0.74 -1.14 11.26
C TYR A 21 -1.18 -1.42 12.71
N LEU A 22 -1.10 -0.43 13.60
CA LEU A 22 -1.55 -0.53 14.98
C LEU A 22 -3.05 -0.84 15.08
N LEU A 23 -3.87 -0.26 14.20
CA LEU A 23 -5.30 -0.56 14.12
C LEU A 23 -5.55 -2.02 13.73
N GLY A 24 -4.84 -2.51 12.70
CA GLY A 24 -4.92 -3.91 12.26
C GLY A 24 -4.48 -4.90 13.34
N LEU A 25 -3.41 -4.58 14.09
CA LEU A 25 -2.98 -5.38 15.25
C LEU A 25 -4.05 -5.40 16.35
N HIS A 26 -4.62 -4.25 16.69
CA HIS A 26 -5.66 -4.14 17.71
C HIS A 26 -6.89 -5.00 17.35
N GLU A 27 -7.31 -4.97 16.09
CA GLU A 27 -8.44 -5.76 15.59
C GLU A 27 -8.13 -7.27 15.49
N CYS A 28 -6.87 -7.63 15.19
CA CYS A 28 -6.40 -9.01 15.23
C CYS A 28 -6.51 -9.59 16.66
N HIS A 29 -6.22 -8.76 17.67
CA HIS A 29 -6.36 -9.14 19.08
C HIS A 29 -7.81 -9.17 19.60
N TYR A 30 -8.69 -8.30 19.09
CA TYR A 30 -10.08 -8.17 19.57
C TYR A 30 -11.13 -8.97 18.79
N GLY A 31 -10.76 -9.62 17.68
CA GLY A 31 -11.51 -10.80 17.19
C GLY A 31 -12.00 -10.76 15.74
N THR A 32 -11.76 -9.70 14.99
CA THR A 32 -12.15 -9.61 13.57
C THR A 32 -10.93 -9.65 12.66
N HIS A 33 -10.44 -10.87 12.41
CA HIS A 33 -9.32 -11.12 11.50
C HIS A 33 -9.55 -10.57 10.09
N GLU A 34 -10.80 -10.56 9.60
CA GLU A 34 -11.13 -10.00 8.28
C GLU A 34 -10.87 -8.50 8.19
N LEU A 35 -11.22 -7.73 9.23
CA LEU A 35 -10.96 -6.30 9.29
C LEU A 35 -9.45 -6.03 9.45
N ALA A 36 -8.78 -6.80 10.31
CA ALA A 36 -7.33 -6.71 10.46
C ALA A 36 -6.59 -6.88 9.12
N VAL A 37 -7.00 -7.85 8.29
CA VAL A 37 -6.45 -8.05 6.94
C VAL A 37 -6.69 -6.83 6.06
N GLN A 38 -7.89 -6.22 6.09
CA GLN A 38 -8.19 -5.02 5.31
C GLN A 38 -7.31 -3.83 5.70
N HIS A 39 -7.15 -3.57 7.00
CA HIS A 39 -6.32 -2.48 7.49
C HIS A 39 -4.85 -2.66 7.11
N LEU A 40 -4.34 -3.88 7.25
CA LEU A 40 -2.97 -4.21 6.87
C LEU A 40 -2.77 -4.15 5.35
N MET A 41 -3.75 -4.57 4.53
CA MET A 41 -3.68 -4.48 3.07
C MET A 41 -3.57 -3.05 2.58
N ILE A 42 -4.29 -2.11 3.20
CA ILE A 42 -4.20 -0.68 2.87
C ILE A 42 -2.79 -0.16 3.20
N SER A 43 -2.26 -0.53 4.36
CA SER A 43 -0.91 -0.14 4.77
C SER A 43 0.18 -0.73 3.87
N ALA A 44 0.05 -2.00 3.47
CA ALA A 44 0.96 -2.65 2.53
C ALA A 44 0.91 -1.99 1.14
N LYS A 45 -0.29 -1.60 0.66
CA LYS A 45 -0.48 -0.81 -0.57
C LYS A 45 0.13 0.59 -0.52
N MET A 46 0.49 1.09 0.67
CA MET A 46 1.21 2.36 0.85
C MET A 46 2.74 2.16 0.95
N GLY A 47 3.24 0.92 0.78
CA GLY A 47 4.67 0.60 0.85
C GLY A 47 5.15 0.22 2.25
N HIS A 48 4.27 -0.12 3.19
CA HIS A 48 4.67 -0.57 4.52
C HIS A 48 5.02 -2.05 4.55
N GLU A 49 6.29 -2.37 4.76
CA GLU A 49 6.81 -3.75 4.74
C GLU A 49 6.28 -4.59 5.91
N GLU A 50 6.22 -4.04 7.12
CA GLU A 50 5.75 -4.80 8.29
C GLU A 50 4.29 -5.22 8.14
N SER A 51 3.46 -4.41 7.49
CA SER A 51 2.07 -4.77 7.21
C SER A 51 1.95 -5.95 6.25
N LEU A 52 2.87 -6.07 5.28
CA LEU A 52 2.92 -7.21 4.39
C LEU A 52 3.36 -8.49 5.13
N ASN A 53 4.29 -8.37 6.08
CA ASN A 53 4.70 -9.49 6.92
C ASN A 53 3.56 -9.99 7.83
N GLU A 54 2.77 -9.09 8.42
CA GLU A 54 1.59 -9.51 9.21
C GLU A 54 0.53 -10.22 8.36
N ILE A 55 0.27 -9.75 7.13
CA ILE A 55 -0.67 -10.44 6.22
C ILE A 55 -0.15 -11.83 5.87
N LYS A 56 1.17 -11.99 5.71
CA LYS A 56 1.81 -13.29 5.49
C LYS A 56 1.62 -14.21 6.69
N ASP A 57 1.80 -13.70 7.90
CA ASP A 57 1.60 -14.48 9.13
C ASP A 57 0.13 -14.87 9.32
N MET A 58 -0.80 -13.96 9.02
CA MET A 58 -2.23 -14.28 9.00
C MET A 58 -2.60 -15.30 7.91
N PHE A 59 -1.95 -15.27 6.75
CA PHE A 59 -2.10 -16.31 5.74
C PHE A 59 -1.61 -17.67 6.23
N MET A 60 -0.45 -17.72 6.89
CA MET A 60 0.10 -18.95 7.48
C MET A 60 -0.78 -19.52 8.60
N LYS A 61 -1.45 -18.64 9.36
CA LYS A 61 -2.43 -19.02 10.40
C LYS A 61 -3.82 -19.38 9.84
N GLY A 62 -4.06 -19.22 8.53
CA GLY A 62 -5.33 -19.52 7.88
C GLY A 62 -6.40 -18.43 8.01
N HIS A 63 -6.04 -17.23 8.47
CA HIS A 63 -6.94 -16.08 8.64
C HIS A 63 -7.04 -15.20 7.39
N ALA A 64 -6.03 -15.26 6.52
CA ALA A 64 -6.02 -14.55 5.24
C ALA A 64 -6.01 -15.56 4.08
N THR A 65 -6.58 -15.16 2.95
CA THR A 65 -6.57 -15.96 1.72
C THR A 65 -5.31 -15.69 0.90
N LYS A 66 -4.92 -16.67 0.08
CA LYS A 66 -3.80 -16.51 -0.88
C LYS A 66 -4.01 -15.31 -1.82
N ALA A 67 -5.27 -15.04 -2.19
CA ALA A 67 -5.62 -13.91 -3.04
C ALA A 67 -5.34 -12.56 -2.36
N GLN A 68 -5.71 -12.42 -1.09
CA GLN A 68 -5.44 -11.21 -0.30
C GLN A 68 -3.94 -10.95 -0.14
N TYR A 69 -3.15 -11.99 0.14
CA TYR A 69 -1.70 -11.86 0.21
C TYR A 69 -1.08 -11.44 -1.14
N ALA A 70 -1.51 -12.06 -2.24
CA ALA A 70 -1.02 -11.70 -3.58
C ALA A 70 -1.38 -10.25 -3.97
N GLU A 71 -2.58 -9.79 -3.60
CA GLU A 71 -3.02 -8.43 -3.84
C GLU A 71 -2.23 -7.40 -3.00
N ALA A 72 -1.97 -7.71 -1.73
CA ALA A 72 -1.14 -6.88 -0.86
C ALA A 72 0.28 -6.73 -1.40
N LEU A 73 0.89 -7.84 -1.84
CA LEU A 73 2.23 -7.86 -2.43
C LEU A 73 2.31 -7.00 -3.70
N LYS A 74 1.31 -7.12 -4.58
CA LYS A 74 1.22 -6.29 -5.80
C LYS A 74 1.07 -4.80 -5.45
N GLY A 75 0.27 -4.49 -4.44
CA GLY A 75 0.11 -3.14 -3.90
C GLY A 75 1.42 -2.53 -3.41
N TYR A 76 2.16 -3.29 -2.60
CA TYR A 76 3.47 -2.89 -2.09
C TYR A 76 4.48 -2.64 -3.21
N GLN A 77 4.55 -3.54 -4.20
CA GLN A 77 5.43 -3.37 -5.36
C GLN A 77 5.09 -2.11 -6.17
N ASN A 78 3.81 -1.84 -6.39
CA ASN A 78 3.37 -0.62 -7.07
C ASN A 78 3.80 0.64 -6.29
N ALA A 79 3.58 0.66 -4.98
CA ALA A 79 3.99 1.79 -4.13
C ALA A 79 5.51 1.99 -4.17
N TRP A 80 6.27 0.90 -4.10
CA TRP A 80 7.73 0.92 -4.22
C TRP A 80 8.21 1.48 -5.57
N GLU A 81 7.61 1.05 -6.68
CA GLU A 81 7.91 1.58 -8.03
C GLU A 81 7.52 3.05 -8.17
N GLU A 82 6.43 3.49 -7.53
CA GLU A 82 6.03 4.90 -7.46
C GLU A 82 7.02 5.75 -6.63
N THR A 83 7.56 5.23 -5.53
CA THR A 83 8.60 5.93 -4.76
C THR A 83 9.95 5.99 -5.48
N LYS A 84 10.25 5.01 -6.33
CA LYS A 84 11.48 4.98 -7.14
C LYS A 84 11.40 5.81 -8.41
N SER A 85 10.20 6.08 -8.92
CA SER A 85 9.99 6.89 -10.12
C SER A 85 10.04 8.38 -9.78
N PRO A 86 11.00 9.17 -10.30
CA PRO A 86 11.03 10.61 -10.05
C PRO A 86 9.98 11.40 -10.87
N GLN A 87 9.13 10.74 -11.66
CA GLN A 87 8.18 11.40 -12.55
C GLN A 87 6.91 10.58 -12.75
N ARG A 88 5.75 11.22 -12.50
CA ARG A 88 4.68 11.37 -13.51
C ARG A 88 3.92 12.69 -13.32
N GLY A 89 4.63 13.79 -13.57
CA GLY A 89 4.04 15.08 -13.93
C GLY A 89 3.75 15.23 -15.43
N CYS A 90 4.15 14.27 -16.26
CA CYS A 90 3.73 14.16 -17.65
C CYS A 90 3.36 12.70 -17.91
N ARG A 91 2.06 12.40 -17.88
CA ARG A 91 1.52 11.35 -18.75
C ARG A 91 1.71 11.91 -20.15
N ASP A 92 2.60 11.32 -20.94
CA ASP A 92 2.86 11.70 -22.32
C ASP A 92 1.55 11.91 -23.08
N LEU A 93 1.24 13.19 -23.38
CA LEU A 93 0.41 13.58 -24.51
C LEU A 93 1.28 13.80 -25.76
N LEU A 94 2.34 13.00 -25.93
CA LEU A 94 3.14 12.99 -27.15
C LEU A 94 3.24 11.59 -27.74
N GLN A 95 2.12 10.89 -27.81
CA GLN A 95 1.92 9.95 -28.91
C GLN A 95 1.17 10.68 -30.03
N LYS A 96 1.92 11.50 -30.77
CA LYS A 96 1.66 11.93 -32.16
C LYS A 96 2.76 12.91 -32.60
N SER A 97 3.95 12.38 -32.81
CA SER A 97 4.88 12.89 -33.83
C SER A 97 5.09 11.77 -34.84
N SER A 98 4.39 11.83 -35.98
CA SER A 98 4.81 11.15 -37.20
C SER A 98 4.14 11.82 -38.40
N CYS A 99 4.99 12.42 -39.24
CA CYS A 99 4.76 13.17 -40.47
C CYS A 99 4.13 14.57 -40.36
#